data_AF-A0A4Y9T223-F1
#
_entry.id   AF-A0A4Y9T223-F1
#
_cell.length_a   1.000
_cell.length_b   1.000
_cell.length_c   1.000
_cell.angle_alpha   90.00
_cell.angle_beta   90.00
_cell.angle_gamma   90.00
#
_symmetry.space_group_name_H-M   'P 1'
#
loop_
_entity.id
_entity.type
_entity.pdbx_description
1 polymer ?
#
loop_
_entity_poly.entity_id
_entity_poly.type
_entity_poly.pdbx_seq_one_letter_code
_entity_poly.pdbx_strand_id
1 'polypeptide(L)'
;MSCDRVGNLLLAKFSTVGASDVCIQIPANIIFWLLKHLPVNQNPYLQAPPPPPTIDQRDWENPYTPRAFTVNCKEMPGALRMTFNLDRKPDLTIVLDPSNVELMRQVMVLYTKDLIDLDAA
;
A
#
# COMPACT_ATOMS: atom_id res chain seq x y z
N MET A 1 -0.71 -4.64 6.41
CA MET A 1 -0.27 -5.29 5.16
C MET A 1 0.18 -6.70 5.48
N SER A 2 0.20 -7.61 4.50
CA SER A 2 0.60 -9.00 4.68
C SER A 2 1.23 -9.50 3.37
N CYS A 3 2.31 -10.27 3.43
CA CYS A 3 2.98 -10.84 2.27
C CYS A 3 2.48 -12.25 1.97
N ASP A 4 2.41 -12.62 0.69
CA ASP A 4 2.16 -14.01 0.31
C ASP A 4 3.38 -14.90 0.63
N ARG A 5 3.19 -16.22 0.66
CA ARG A 5 4.27 -17.17 1.00
C ARG A 5 5.43 -17.17 0.01
N VAL A 6 5.19 -16.71 -1.22
CA VAL A 6 6.18 -16.71 -2.30
C VAL A 6 7.01 -15.43 -2.31
N GLY A 7 6.47 -14.32 -1.80
CA GLY A 7 7.15 -13.02 -1.84
C GLY A 7 6.84 -12.20 -3.10
N ASN A 8 5.79 -12.53 -3.82
CA ASN A 8 5.44 -11.86 -5.08
C ASN A 8 4.37 -10.77 -4.87
N LEU A 9 3.56 -10.89 -3.83
CA LEU A 9 2.37 -10.06 -3.62
C LEU A 9 2.29 -9.60 -2.17
N LEU A 10 2.00 -8.31 -2.01
CA LEU A 10 1.64 -7.72 -0.75
C LEU A 10 0.15 -7.39 -0.74
N LEU A 11 -0.61 -8.01 0.17
CA LEU A 11 -1.99 -7.63 0.46
C LEU A 11 -1.99 -6.37 1.33
N ALA A 12 -2.57 -5.29 0.81
CA ALA A 12 -2.77 -4.04 1.53
C ALA A 12 -4.25 -3.85 1.83
N LYS A 13 -4.55 -3.46 3.07
CA LYS A 13 -5.89 -3.14 3.55
C LYS A 13 -5.90 -1.70 4.05
N PHE A 14 -6.86 -0.93 3.58
CA PHE A 14 -7.02 0.48 3.90
C PHE A 14 -8.37 0.68 4.58
N SER A 15 -8.35 1.32 5.74
CA SER A 15 -9.57 1.81 6.37
C SER A 15 -9.97 3.12 5.74
N THR A 16 -11.27 3.26 5.47
CA THR A 16 -11.83 4.43 4.78
C THR A 16 -12.72 5.21 5.74
N VAL A 17 -12.85 6.52 5.49
CA VAL A 17 -13.79 7.36 6.25
C VAL A 17 -15.14 7.28 5.56
N GLY A 18 -16.13 6.69 6.23
CA GLY A 18 -17.52 6.63 5.74
C GLY A 18 -17.84 5.48 4.79
N ALA A 19 -16.91 4.53 4.59
CA ALA A 19 -17.15 3.30 3.85
C ALA A 19 -16.48 2.10 4.54
N SER A 20 -16.63 0.90 3.97
CA SER A 20 -15.94 -0.29 4.45
C SER A 20 -14.44 -0.24 4.14
N ASP A 21 -13.67 -1.05 4.87
CA ASP A 21 -12.27 -1.29 4.52
C ASP A 21 -12.14 -1.84 3.08
N VAL A 22 -11.03 -1.52 2.43
CA VAL A 22 -10.73 -1.95 1.07
C VAL A 22 -9.41 -2.71 1.05
N CYS A 23 -9.41 -3.88 0.42
CA CYS A 23 -8.23 -4.72 0.22
C CYS A 23 -7.77 -4.65 -1.25
N ILE A 24 -6.46 -4.59 -1.48
CA ILE A 24 -5.84 -4.73 -2.80
C ILE A 24 -4.60 -5.60 -2.73
N GLN A 25 -4.34 -6.39 -3.77
CA GLN A 25 -3.07 -7.09 -3.97
C GLN A 25 -2.11 -6.21 -4.74
N ILE A 26 -0.94 -5.92 -4.17
CA ILE A 26 0.09 -5.07 -4.76
C ILE A 26 1.30 -5.96 -5.11
N PRO A 27 1.67 -6.07 -6.39
CA PRO A 27 2.90 -6.73 -6.80
C PRO A 27 4.17 -6.14 -6.19
N ALA A 28 5.16 -7.01 -5.92
CA ALA A 28 6.43 -6.63 -5.29
C ALA A 28 7.15 -5.49 -6.03
N ASN A 29 7.17 -5.49 -7.37
CA ASN A 29 7.79 -4.43 -8.16
C ASN A 29 7.16 -3.05 -7.90
N ILE A 30 5.84 -2.97 -7.70
CA ILE A 30 5.17 -1.72 -7.31
C ILE A 30 5.62 -1.30 -5.90
N ILE A 31 5.77 -2.25 -4.97
CA ILE A 31 6.27 -1.96 -3.61
C ILE A 31 7.69 -1.39 -3.66
N PHE A 32 8.60 -2.02 -4.41
CA PHE A 32 9.96 -1.53 -4.56
C PHE A 32 10.01 -0.17 -5.26
N TRP A 33 9.17 0.05 -6.29
CA TRP A 33 9.06 1.36 -6.93
C TRP A 33 8.57 2.43 -5.94
N LEU A 34 7.53 2.12 -5.16
CA LEU A 34 7.00 3.03 -4.13
C LEU A 34 8.08 3.36 -3.08
N LEU A 35 8.82 2.39 -2.58
CA LEU A 35 9.89 2.64 -1.60
C LEU A 35 10.99 3.57 -2.14
N LYS A 36 11.27 3.54 -3.45
CA LYS A 36 12.25 4.41 -4.10
C LYS A 36 11.73 5.84 -4.33
N HIS A 37 10.41 6.04 -4.46
CA HIS A 37 9.82 7.31 -4.91
C HIS A 37 8.89 7.98 -3.89
N LEU A 38 8.49 7.28 -2.83
CA LEU A 38 7.66 7.87 -1.77
C LEU A 38 8.45 8.95 -1.02
N PRO A 39 7.80 10.07 -0.66
CA PRO A 39 8.44 11.11 0.12
C PRO A 39 8.82 10.56 1.50
N VAL A 40 10.07 10.83 1.90
CA VAL A 40 10.54 10.50 3.25
C VAL A 40 9.99 11.55 4.21
N ASN A 41 9.48 11.12 5.37
CA ASN A 41 9.03 12.07 6.38
C ASN A 41 10.19 12.98 6.85
N GLN A 42 9.97 14.30 6.75
CA GLN A 42 10.88 15.33 7.25
C GLN A 42 10.36 16.01 8.53
N ASN A 43 9.12 15.73 8.94
CA ASN A 43 8.50 16.36 10.10
C ASN A 43 8.78 15.56 11.38
N PRO A 44 9.56 16.09 12.34
CA PRO A 44 9.86 15.40 13.60
C PRO A 44 8.65 15.36 14.55
N TYR A 45 7.62 16.17 14.32
CA TYR A 45 6.39 16.25 15.13
C TYR A 45 5.22 15.50 14.50
N LEU A 46 5.49 14.62 13.53
CA LEU A 46 4.45 13.83 12.87
C LEU A 46 3.77 12.93 13.90
N GLN A 47 2.46 13.09 14.06
CA GLN A 47 1.68 12.25 14.95
C GLN A 47 1.49 10.87 14.33
N ALA A 48 1.55 9.83 15.15
CA ALA A 48 1.23 8.49 14.69
C ALA A 48 -0.23 8.44 14.22
N PRO A 49 -0.53 7.81 13.07
CA PRO A 49 -1.90 7.62 12.63
C PRO A 49 -2.62 6.61 13.56
N PRO A 50 -3.96 6.51 13.46
CA PRO A 50 -4.72 5.46 14.14
C PRO A 50 -4.19 4.06 13.83
N PRO A 51 -4.47 3.07 14.69
CA PRO A 51 -4.07 1.69 14.44
C PRO A 51 -4.54 1.21 13.05
N PRO A 52 -3.68 0.53 12.28
CA PRO A 52 -4.05 0.04 10.96
C PRO A 52 -5.10 -1.09 11.06
N PRO A 53 -5.89 -1.33 10.00
CA PRO A 53 -6.80 -2.47 9.97
C PRO A 53 -6.04 -3.79 10.02
N THR A 54 -6.59 -4.75 10.76
CA THR A 54 -6.08 -6.12 10.79
C THR A 54 -6.42 -6.84 9.48
N ILE A 55 -5.44 -7.55 8.94
CA ILE A 55 -5.62 -8.45 7.81
C ILE A 55 -5.80 -9.86 8.35
N ASP A 56 -6.92 -10.48 8.00
CA ASP A 56 -7.24 -11.85 8.39
C ASP A 56 -7.18 -12.80 7.19
N GLN A 57 -7.24 -14.11 7.46
CA GLN A 57 -7.26 -15.15 6.43
C GLN A 57 -8.36 -14.93 5.37
N ARG A 58 -9.52 -14.39 5.79
CA ARG A 58 -10.64 -14.08 4.89
C ARG A 58 -10.31 -13.02 3.84
N ASP A 59 -9.41 -12.08 4.15
CA ASP A 59 -8.99 -11.04 3.20
C ASP A 59 -8.14 -11.66 2.07
N TRP A 60 -7.32 -12.67 2.40
CA TRP A 60 -6.52 -13.44 1.44
C TRP A 60 -7.36 -14.36 0.56
N GLU A 61 -8.39 -14.98 1.14
CA GLU A 61 -9.27 -15.92 0.45
C GLU A 61 -10.34 -15.23 -0.40
N ASN A 62 -10.49 -13.91 -0.27
CA ASN A 62 -11.49 -13.15 -1.01
C ASN A 62 -11.13 -13.10 -2.52
N PRO A 63 -11.88 -13.78 -3.41
CA PRO A 63 -11.60 -13.76 -4.85
C PRO A 63 -11.90 -12.38 -5.46
N TYR A 64 -12.60 -11.51 -4.73
CA TYR A 64 -12.95 -10.18 -5.15
C TYR A 64 -11.90 -9.11 -4.83
N THR A 65 -10.80 -9.47 -4.17
CA THR A 65 -9.68 -8.55 -3.92
C THR A 65 -8.93 -8.27 -5.23
N PRO A 66 -8.99 -7.04 -5.78
CA PRO A 66 -8.34 -6.70 -7.05
C PRO A 66 -6.81 -6.71 -6.93
N ARG A 67 -6.15 -6.93 -8.06
CA ARG A 67 -4.70 -6.80 -8.19
C ARG A 67 -4.34 -5.49 -8.89
N ALA A 68 -3.35 -4.79 -8.35
CA ALA A 68 -2.80 -3.59 -8.96
C ALA A 68 -1.83 -3.95 -10.10
N PHE A 69 -1.90 -3.20 -11.20
CA PHE A 69 -0.93 -3.26 -12.31
C PHE A 69 0.07 -2.12 -12.26
N THR A 70 -0.41 -0.92 -11.98
CA THR A 70 0.40 0.29 -11.90
C THR A 70 -0.15 1.18 -10.79
N VAL A 71 0.69 2.07 -10.27
CA VAL A 71 0.28 3.11 -9.34
C VAL A 71 0.69 4.47 -9.90
N ASN A 72 -0.21 5.44 -9.81
CA ASN A 72 0.09 6.85 -10.09
C ASN A 72 0.05 7.63 -8.78
N CYS A 73 1.19 8.19 -8.39
CA CYS A 73 1.33 8.99 -7.19
C CYS A 73 1.35 10.48 -7.55
N LYS A 74 0.53 11.27 -6.85
CA LYS A 74 0.55 12.73 -6.94
C LYS A 74 0.62 13.32 -5.53
N GLU A 75 1.71 14.00 -5.25
CA GLU A 75 1.88 14.77 -4.03
C GLU A 75 0.98 16.02 -4.07
N MET A 76 0.33 16.30 -2.95
CA MET A 76 -0.51 17.47 -2.72
C MET A 76 -0.13 18.09 -1.37
N PRO A 77 -0.45 19.37 -1.14
CA PRO A 77 -0.21 19.99 0.16
C PRO A 77 -0.87 19.19 1.30
N GLY A 78 -0.05 18.55 2.13
CA GLY A 78 -0.50 17.76 3.27
C GLY A 78 -1.13 16.40 2.93
N ALA A 79 -1.00 15.88 1.71
CA ALA A 79 -1.49 14.54 1.37
C ALA A 79 -0.80 13.93 0.14
N LEU A 80 -0.75 12.60 0.09
CA LEU A 80 -0.35 11.85 -1.08
C LEU A 80 -1.56 11.15 -1.68
N ARG A 81 -1.88 11.46 -2.94
CA ARG A 81 -2.90 10.75 -3.70
C ARG A 81 -2.25 9.61 -4.48
N MET A 82 -2.70 8.39 -4.27
CA MET A 82 -2.26 7.21 -5.03
C MET A 82 -3.44 6.61 -5.78
N THR A 83 -3.31 6.47 -7.09
CA THR A 83 -4.31 5.81 -7.94
C THR A 83 -3.74 4.50 -8.44
N PHE A 84 -4.28 3.39 -7.94
CA PHE A 84 -3.95 2.05 -8.37
C PHE A 84 -4.83 1.67 -9.56
N ASN A 85 -4.20 1.41 -10.69
CA ASN A 85 -4.88 0.80 -11.82
C ASN A 85 -5.04 -0.68 -11.52
N LEU A 86 -6.27 -1.16 -11.54
CA LEU A 86 -6.62 -2.51 -11.09
C LEU A 86 -6.90 -3.44 -12.28
N ASP A 87 -6.83 -4.74 -12.01
CA ASP A 87 -7.27 -5.81 -12.92
C ASP A 87 -8.77 -5.79 -13.23
N ARG A 88 -9.54 -5.10 -12.39
CA ARG A 88 -10.97 -4.85 -12.55
C ARG A 88 -11.28 -3.38 -12.30
N LYS A 89 -12.24 -2.82 -13.03
CA LYS A 89 -12.73 -1.45 -12.81
C LYS A 89 -13.80 -1.40 -11.70
N PRO A 90 -13.96 -0.27 -11.01
CA PRO A 90 -13.18 0.98 -11.14
C PRO A 90 -11.77 0.88 -10.54
N ASP A 91 -10.87 1.76 -10.98
CA ASP A 91 -9.55 1.92 -10.35
C ASP A 91 -9.70 2.44 -8.91
N LEU A 92 -8.74 2.13 -8.05
CA LEU A 92 -8.77 2.58 -6.66
C LEU A 92 -7.90 3.82 -6.47
N THR A 93 -8.50 4.91 -6.03
CA THR A 93 -7.78 6.09 -5.55
C THR A 93 -7.82 6.15 -4.02
N ILE A 94 -6.65 6.18 -3.39
CA ILE A 94 -6.51 6.47 -1.96
C ILE A 94 -5.84 7.83 -1.77
N VAL A 95 -6.20 8.51 -0.69
CA VAL A 95 -5.58 9.76 -0.26
C VAL A 95 -5.07 9.52 1.15
N LEU A 96 -3.76 9.61 1.34
CA LEU A 96 -3.11 9.42 2.63
C LEU A 96 -2.55 10.74 3.13
N ASP A 97 -2.74 11.02 4.41
CA ASP A 97 -2.00 12.08 5.10
C ASP A 97 -0.51 11.67 5.29
N PRO A 98 0.39 12.59 5.67
CA PRO A 98 1.80 12.28 5.80
C PRO A 98 2.09 11.20 6.86
N SER A 99 1.28 11.13 7.92
CA SER A 99 1.36 10.12 8.98
C SER A 99 1.12 8.71 8.44
N ASN A 100 0.08 8.54 7.63
CA ASN A 100 -0.24 7.28 6.99
C ASN A 100 0.74 6.92 5.88
N VAL A 101 1.27 7.90 5.13
CA VAL A 101 2.35 7.66 4.15
C VAL A 101 3.59 7.10 4.83
N GLU A 102 4.00 7.69 5.96
CA GLU A 102 5.17 7.23 6.69
C GLU A 102 4.95 5.84 7.31
N LEU A 103 3.77 5.59 7.89
CA LEU A 103 3.42 4.25 8.36
C LEU A 103 3.47 3.23 7.22
N MET A 104 2.87 3.56 6.07
CA MET A 104 2.86 2.72 4.89
C MET A 104 4.29 2.39 4.43
N ARG A 105 5.16 3.40 4.39
CA ARG A 105 6.58 3.25 4.02
C ARG A 105 7.32 2.33 5.00
N GLN A 106 7.16 2.54 6.30
CA GLN A 106 7.80 1.70 7.32
C GLN A 106 7.35 0.24 7.22
N VAL A 107 6.06 0.00 7.04
CA VAL A 107 5.53 -1.35 6.86
C VAL A 107 6.07 -1.99 5.58
N MET A 108 6.09 -1.26 4.46
CA MET A 108 6.68 -1.76 3.21
C MET A 108 8.16 -2.12 3.37
N VAL A 109 8.94 -1.30 4.11
CA VAL A 109 10.35 -1.60 4.42
C VAL A 109 10.49 -2.93 5.17
N LEU A 110 9.62 -3.21 6.14
CA LEU A 110 9.65 -4.48 6.88
C LEU A 110 9.48 -5.69 5.95
N TYR A 111 8.62 -5.57 4.94
CA TYR A 111 8.34 -6.64 3.98
C TYR A 111 9.36 -6.75 2.84
N THR A 112 10.31 -5.82 2.70
CA THR A 112 11.33 -5.90 1.63
C THR A 112 12.18 -7.16 1.67
N LYS A 113 12.36 -7.76 2.86
CA LYS A 113 13.12 -9.00 3.03
C LYS A 113 12.34 -10.23 2.60
N ASP A 114 11.01 -10.15 2.64
CA ASP A 114 10.11 -11.24 2.29
C ASP A 114 9.66 -11.15 0.82
N LEU A 115 9.80 -9.98 0.20
CA LEU A 115 9.44 -9.74 -1.20
C LEU A 115 10.62 -10.00 -2.14
N ILE A 116 10.33 -10.55 -3.32
CA ILE A 116 11.30 -10.82 -4.37
C ILE A 116 11.34 -9.62 -5.33
N ASP A 117 12.49 -8.95 -5.41
CA ASP A 117 12.74 -7.92 -6.43
C ASP A 117 13.23 -8.57 -7.73
N LEU A 118 12.32 -8.81 -8.67
CA LEU A 118 12.65 -9.38 -9.98
C LEU A 118 13.35 -8.39 -10.92
N ASP A 119 13.29 -7.08 -10.63
CA ASP A 119 13.89 -6.01 -11.45
C ASP A 119 15.29 -5.61 -10.97
N ALA A 120 15.83 -6.26 -9.93
CA ALA A 120 17.16 -6.00 -9.38
C ALA A 120 18.32 -6.72 -10.11
N ALA A 121 18.02 -7.37 -11.25
CA ALA A 121 18.97 -8.12 -12.07
C ALA A 121 19.78 -7.22 -13.03
#